data_AF-A0A3M2T7P1-F1
#
_entry.id   AF-A0A3M2T7P1-F1
#
_cell.length_a   1.000
_cell.length_b   1.000
_cell.length_c   1.000
_cell.angle_alpha   90.00
_cell.angle_beta   90.00
_cell.angle_gamma   90.00
#
_symmetry.space_group_name_H-M   'P 1'
#
loop_
_entity.id
_entity.type
_entity.pdbx_description
1 polymer ?
#
loop_
_entity_poly.entity_id
_entity_poly.type
_entity_poly.pdbx_seq_one_letter_code
_entity_poly.pdbx_strand_id
1 'polypeptide(L)'
;MSFDVDHSTSGAVYEYNPSHDNEDGFLLLCPYDIPTRNFTVRYNLSVNDRTRIVQICNGELVGGQIYKNAIYSGDGISQEIVNAVTNASLDVLFADHPTTRLEKG
;
A
#
# COMPACT_ATOMS: atom_id res chain seq x y z
N MET A 1 2.56 8.80 -5.19
CA MET A 1 2.11 7.38 -5.09
C MET A 1 0.86 7.17 -5.93
N SER A 2 0.50 5.93 -6.26
CA SER A 2 -0.61 5.61 -7.19
C SER A 2 -2.01 5.76 -6.57
N PHE A 3 -2.21 5.25 -5.35
CA PHE A 3 -3.50 5.25 -4.67
C PHE A 3 -3.35 5.82 -3.25
N ASP A 4 -4.45 6.34 -2.70
CA ASP A 4 -4.48 6.94 -1.38
C ASP A 4 -5.81 6.67 -0.67
N VAL A 5 -5.74 6.11 0.53
CA VAL A 5 -6.87 6.10 1.47
C VAL A 5 -6.64 7.24 2.47
N ASP A 6 -7.14 8.40 2.10
CA ASP A 6 -6.90 9.64 2.83
C ASP A 6 -7.82 9.79 4.05
N HIS A 7 -7.44 10.71 4.93
CA HIS A 7 -8.10 11.24 6.11
C HIS A 7 -9.58 10.88 6.30
N SER A 8 -9.90 10.27 7.44
CA SER A 8 -11.27 9.93 7.90
C SER A 8 -12.09 9.02 6.98
N THR A 9 -11.50 8.58 5.87
CA THR A 9 -12.18 7.75 4.87
C THR A 9 -12.60 6.42 5.49
N SER A 10 -13.82 5.99 5.16
CA SER A 10 -14.36 4.72 5.60
C SER A 10 -14.87 3.91 4.42
N GLY A 11 -14.49 2.63 4.34
CA GLY A 11 -15.04 1.70 3.36
C GLY A 11 -14.49 1.84 1.93
N ALA A 12 -13.36 2.56 1.74
CA ALA A 12 -12.73 2.65 0.44
C ALA A 12 -12.30 1.26 -0.07
N VAL A 13 -12.55 0.99 -1.35
CA VAL A 13 -12.15 -0.25 -2.00
C VAL A 13 -11.29 0.06 -3.22
N TYR A 14 -10.05 -0.42 -3.22
CA TYR A 14 -9.17 -0.43 -4.38
C TYR A 14 -8.97 -1.88 -4.80
N GLU A 15 -9.62 -2.27 -5.90
CA GLU A 15 -9.46 -3.61 -6.47
C GLU A 15 -9.30 -3.63 -7.99
N TYR A 16 -8.48 -4.57 -8.47
CA TYR A 16 -8.20 -4.80 -9.89
C TYR A 16 -7.52 -3.63 -10.63
N ASN A 17 -6.74 -2.82 -9.93
CA ASN A 17 -6.04 -1.68 -10.53
C ASN A 17 -4.57 -2.02 -10.86
N PRO A 18 -4.05 -1.60 -12.03
CA PRO A 18 -2.62 -1.56 -12.29
C PRO A 18 -2.00 -0.25 -11.78
N SER A 19 -0.78 -0.32 -11.27
CA SER A 19 0.11 0.82 -11.05
C SER A 19 1.50 0.49 -11.59
N HIS A 20 2.18 1.49 -12.16
CA HIS A 20 3.54 1.29 -12.62
C HIS A 20 4.41 2.53 -12.54
N ASP A 21 5.70 2.30 -12.26
CA ASP A 21 6.77 3.30 -12.30
C ASP A 21 6.52 4.57 -11.46
N ASN A 22 5.62 4.53 -10.47
CA ASN A 22 5.39 5.67 -9.59
C ASN A 22 6.61 5.90 -8.71
N GLU A 23 7.14 7.13 -8.67
CA GLU A 23 8.37 7.45 -7.93
C GLU A 23 8.27 7.14 -6.43
N ASP A 24 7.11 7.38 -5.83
CA ASP A 24 6.94 7.25 -4.38
C ASP A 24 6.31 5.93 -3.94
N GLY A 25 5.71 5.16 -4.85
CA GLY A 25 5.08 3.90 -4.48
C GLY A 25 3.65 3.64 -4.92
N PHE A 26 3.11 2.54 -4.41
CA PHE A 26 1.78 2.02 -4.73
C PHE A 26 0.66 2.67 -3.91
N LEU A 27 0.69 2.62 -2.57
CA LEU A 27 -0.45 2.99 -1.71
C LEU A 27 -0.07 3.91 -0.55
N LEU A 28 -0.81 5.02 -0.39
CA LEU A 28 -0.77 5.91 0.78
C LEU A 28 -1.92 5.59 1.72
N LEU A 29 -1.64 5.56 3.01
CA LEU A 29 -2.63 5.56 4.09
C LEU A 29 -2.37 6.79 4.96
N CYS A 30 -3.26 7.78 4.90
CA CYS A 30 -3.05 9.09 5.52
C CYS A 30 -4.18 9.53 6.48
N PRO A 31 -4.38 8.84 7.62
CA PRO A 31 -5.52 9.10 8.52
C PRO A 31 -5.51 10.46 9.24
N TYR A 32 -4.36 11.04 9.58
CA TYR A 32 -4.27 12.28 10.40
C TYR A 32 -4.93 12.13 11.79
N ASP A 33 -5.89 12.98 12.16
CA ASP A 33 -6.49 13.09 13.49
C ASP A 33 -7.80 12.31 13.63
N ILE A 34 -8.42 11.92 12.51
CA ILE A 34 -9.63 11.09 12.49
C ILE A 34 -9.28 9.73 11.87
N PRO A 35 -9.55 8.60 12.56
CA PRO A 35 -9.14 7.30 12.05
C PRO A 35 -9.72 6.99 10.66
N THR A 36 -8.89 6.42 9.80
CA THR A 36 -9.30 5.81 8.52
C THR A 36 -9.75 4.38 8.78
N ARG A 37 -10.91 3.98 8.24
CA ARG A 37 -11.62 2.77 8.69
C ARG A 37 -12.04 1.84 7.55
N ASN A 38 -12.07 0.54 7.82
CA ASN A 38 -12.75 -0.48 7.00
C ASN A 38 -12.40 -0.47 5.51
N PHE A 39 -11.21 -0.01 5.14
CA PHE A 39 -10.78 0.03 3.75
C PHE A 39 -10.31 -1.36 3.28
N THR A 40 -10.43 -1.62 1.99
CA THR A 40 -9.97 -2.86 1.35
C THR A 40 -9.10 -2.55 0.13
N VAL A 41 -7.87 -3.03 0.10
CA VAL A 41 -6.97 -2.95 -1.04
C VAL A 41 -6.58 -4.35 -1.47
N ARG A 42 -7.14 -4.84 -2.57
CA ARG A 42 -6.97 -6.23 -2.99
C ARG A 42 -6.86 -6.43 -4.49
N TYR A 43 -6.21 -7.52 -4.92
CA TYR A 43 -6.15 -7.91 -6.33
C TYR A 43 -5.61 -6.83 -7.28
N ASN A 44 -4.80 -5.89 -6.76
CA ASN A 44 -4.12 -4.90 -7.58
C ASN A 44 -2.76 -5.44 -8.05
N LEU A 45 -2.24 -4.85 -9.12
CA LEU A 45 -0.94 -5.16 -9.70
C LEU A 45 -0.05 -3.92 -9.63
N SER A 46 1.04 -3.99 -8.86
CA SER A 46 2.07 -2.95 -8.82
C SER A 46 3.32 -3.45 -9.56
N VAL A 47 3.80 -2.67 -10.54
CA VAL A 47 4.97 -3.02 -11.36
C VAL A 47 5.97 -1.88 -11.35
N ASN A 48 7.15 -2.10 -10.80
CA ASN A 48 8.23 -1.10 -10.79
C ASN A 48 7.87 0.25 -10.13
N ASP A 49 6.84 0.30 -9.29
CA ASP A 49 6.69 1.42 -8.36
C ASP A 49 7.97 1.53 -7.52
N ARG A 50 8.34 2.70 -7.03
CA ARG A 50 9.63 2.90 -6.36
C ARG A 50 9.41 3.30 -4.91
N THR A 51 10.50 3.42 -4.16
CA THR A 51 10.52 3.89 -2.77
C THR A 51 9.78 2.98 -1.78
N ARG A 52 8.44 2.91 -1.80
CA ARG A 52 7.62 2.13 -0.86
C ARG A 52 6.44 1.44 -1.55
N ILE A 53 6.01 0.26 -1.11
CA ILE A 53 4.73 -0.29 -1.57
C ILE A 53 3.57 0.31 -0.79
N VAL A 54 3.68 0.37 0.53
CA VAL A 54 2.70 1.03 1.42
C VAL A 54 3.41 2.07 2.27
N GLN A 55 2.97 3.33 2.19
CA GLN A 55 3.33 4.38 3.16
C GLN A 55 2.16 4.61 4.09
N ILE A 56 2.43 4.62 5.40
CA ILE A 56 1.48 4.96 6.44
C ILE A 56 1.95 6.25 7.11
N CYS A 57 1.14 7.30 7.03
CA CYS A 57 1.35 8.55 7.73
C CYS A 57 0.84 8.47 9.17
N ASN A 58 1.01 9.56 9.93
CA ASN A 58 0.52 9.62 11.29
C ASN A 58 -1.01 9.51 11.38
N GLY A 59 -1.49 8.69 12.31
CA GLY A 59 -2.91 8.54 12.67
C GLY A 59 -3.35 7.08 12.74
N GLU A 60 -4.53 6.85 13.31
CA GLU A 60 -5.04 5.51 13.57
C GLU A 60 -5.68 4.88 12.33
N LEU A 61 -5.43 3.59 12.12
CA LEU A 61 -6.11 2.76 11.12
C LEU A 61 -6.94 1.69 11.83
N VAL A 62 -8.19 1.48 11.39
CA VAL A 62 -9.12 0.53 12.03
C VAL A 62 -9.76 -0.38 10.98
N GLY A 63 -9.69 -1.70 11.18
CA GLY A 63 -10.32 -2.68 10.31
C GLY A 63 -9.85 -2.66 8.85
N GLY A 64 -8.63 -2.19 8.59
CA GLY A 64 -8.07 -2.13 7.23
C GLY A 64 -7.71 -3.52 6.72
N GLN A 65 -7.87 -3.76 5.42
CA GLN A 65 -7.50 -5.03 4.79
C GLN A 65 -6.70 -4.80 3.51
N ILE A 66 -5.49 -5.31 3.47
CA ILE A 66 -4.60 -5.27 2.31
C ILE A 66 -4.21 -6.71 2.01
N TYR A 67 -4.72 -7.29 0.91
CA TYR A 67 -4.45 -8.70 0.62
C TYR A 67 -4.46 -9.04 -0.86
N LYS A 68 -3.72 -10.07 -1.25
CA LYS A 68 -3.73 -10.62 -2.62
C LYS A 68 -3.44 -9.59 -3.71
N ASN A 69 -2.66 -8.57 -3.38
CA ASN A 69 -2.04 -7.68 -4.37
C ASN A 69 -0.75 -8.32 -4.87
N ALA A 70 -0.52 -8.28 -6.18
CA ALA A 70 0.71 -8.78 -6.81
C ALA A 70 1.70 -7.63 -7.00
N ILE A 71 2.93 -7.82 -6.55
CA ILE A 71 3.98 -6.79 -6.58
C ILE A 71 5.17 -7.33 -7.37
N TYR A 72 5.51 -6.63 -8.45
CA TYR A 72 6.64 -6.94 -9.31
C TYR A 72 7.66 -5.81 -9.29
N SER A 73 8.92 -6.15 -9.03
CA SER A 73 10.01 -5.18 -9.00
C SER A 73 11.12 -5.66 -9.94
N GLY A 74 11.41 -4.86 -10.96
CA GLY A 74 12.51 -5.10 -11.89
C GLY A 74 13.87 -4.88 -11.25
N ASP A 75 14.92 -5.23 -12.00
CA ASP A 75 16.31 -5.07 -11.59
C ASP A 75 16.65 -3.66 -11.10
N GLY A 76 17.44 -3.61 -10.03
CA GLY A 76 17.90 -2.36 -9.43
C GLY A 76 16.82 -1.61 -8.64
N ILE A 77 15.56 -2.06 -8.64
CA ILE A 77 14.51 -1.48 -7.82
C ILE A 77 14.53 -2.13 -6.44
N SER A 78 14.82 -1.31 -5.43
CA SER A 78 14.67 -1.67 -4.02
C SER A 78 13.59 -0.80 -3.42
N GLN A 79 12.51 -1.42 -2.96
CA GLN A 79 11.39 -0.75 -2.27
C GLN A 79 11.33 -1.25 -0.83
N GLU A 80 10.89 -0.39 0.06
CA GLU A 80 10.39 -0.80 1.36
C GLU A 80 8.94 -1.31 1.20
N ILE A 81 8.62 -2.49 1.74
CA ILE A 81 7.27 -3.06 1.54
C ILE A 81 6.23 -2.26 2.35
N VAL A 82 6.53 -1.96 3.60
CA VAL A 82 5.67 -1.12 4.45
C VAL A 82 6.56 -0.14 5.21
N ASN A 83 6.31 1.15 5.02
CA ASN A 83 6.88 2.21 5.85
C ASN A 83 5.78 2.82 6.71
N ALA A 84 5.97 2.85 8.03
CA ALA A 84 5.02 3.47 8.95
C ALA A 84 5.70 4.58 9.77
N VAL A 85 5.20 5.80 9.60
CA VAL A 85 5.68 6.99 10.34
C VAL A 85 4.61 7.40 11.35
N THR A 86 4.38 6.54 12.35
CA THR A 86 3.37 6.78 13.38
C THR A 86 3.63 5.96 14.63
N ASN A 87 3.10 6.45 15.76
CA ASN A 87 2.98 5.69 17.02
C ASN A 87 1.53 5.30 17.31
N ALA A 88 0.60 5.57 16.38
CA ALA A 88 -0.81 5.26 16.51
C ALA A 88 -1.07 3.75 16.34
N SER A 89 -2.25 3.30 16.78
CA SER A 89 -2.70 1.93 16.57
C SER A 89 -2.93 1.67 15.08
N LEU A 90 -2.43 0.53 14.58
CA LEU A 90 -2.61 0.08 13.21
C LEU A 90 -3.32 -1.28 13.22
N ASP A 91 -4.65 -1.26 13.13
CA ASP A 91 -5.46 -2.47 12.95
C ASP A 91 -5.68 -2.69 11.45
N VAL A 92 -4.70 -3.37 10.84
CA VAL A 92 -4.67 -3.66 9.40
C VAL A 92 -4.22 -5.11 9.17
N LEU A 93 -5.03 -5.88 8.46
CA LEU A 93 -4.61 -7.17 7.90
C LEU A 93 -3.72 -6.93 6.68
N PHE A 94 -2.52 -7.49 6.66
CA PHE A 94 -1.62 -7.51 5.50
C PHE A 94 -1.24 -8.96 5.16
N ALA A 95 -1.77 -9.52 4.08
CA ALA A 95 -1.69 -10.97 3.81
C ALA A 95 -1.65 -11.36 2.33
N ASP A 96 -1.07 -12.54 2.05
CA ASP A 96 -1.13 -13.20 0.74
C ASP A 96 -0.64 -12.35 -0.45
N HIS A 97 0.45 -11.61 -0.28
CA HIS A 97 1.06 -10.81 -1.35
C HIS A 97 2.13 -11.62 -2.10
N PRO A 98 1.86 -12.14 -3.32
CA PRO A 98 2.93 -12.67 -4.15
C PRO A 98 3.86 -11.51 -4.54
N THR A 99 5.13 -11.63 -4.13
CA THR A 99 6.20 -10.70 -4.50
C THR A 99 7.18 -11.39 -5.44
N THR A 100 7.59 -10.72 -6.51
CA THR A 100 8.54 -11.27 -7.47
C THR A 100 9.55 -10.20 -7.89
N ARG A 101 10.84 -10.55 -7.82
CA ARG A 101 11.92 -9.78 -8.44
C ARG A 101 12.17 -10.34 -9.84
N LEU A 102 12.13 -9.47 -10.84
CA LEU A 102 12.41 -9.85 -12.22
C LEU A 102 13.89 -9.58 -12.50
N GLU A 103 14.67 -10.65 -12.61
CA GLU A 103 16.06 -10.60 -13.07
C GLU A 103 16.09 -10.47 -14.61
N LYS A 104 16.90 -9.56 -15.16
CA LYS A 104 17.20 -9.55 -16.60
C LYS A 104 18.00 -10.80 -16.97
N GLY A 105 17.48 -11.56 -17.94
CA GLY A 105 18.20 -12.62 -18.63
C GLY A 105 19.24 -12.10 -19.63
#